data_AF-A0A257RTD2-F1
#
_entry.id   AF-A0A257RTD2-F1
#
_cell.length_a   1.000
_cell.length_b   1.000
_cell.length_c   1.000
_cell.angle_alpha   90.00
_cell.angle_beta   90.00
_cell.angle_gamma   90.00
#
_symmetry.space_group_name_H-M   'P 1'
#
loop_
_entity.id
_entity.type
_entity.pdbx_description
1 polymer ?
#
loop_
_entity_poly.entity_id
_entity_poly.type
_entity_poly.pdbx_seq_one_letter_code
_entity_poly.pdbx_strand_id
1 'polypeptide(L)'
;MTEHAGFDARGDAGVGSRPVDRARRDVRERWRMEPEAKALVFITAAVLAFGLAVLYSASAIVAMNENHSSAYFLIRQLEGAAVGVAAFAIAAKMDAQKWERWAWPLMWLTIATMIACLILPASIAPRVHGSKRFLFGTSLQPSELGKFGVIVWVAMLTVKKGEQLRRLTKGVLPILLVIGVLDVLAALEPDLSVAMLYTLLMAVILYAGGVRIGHFVALGIIVTPLLWTEAQKLQYALLRLTSFFDPGSAPATVSYQLQQSLVAVGSGRLFGVGFGEGRQQYGFLPFPYSDFIASNIGEEWGFLGRHRAHGAPARGSGGRAAAHDRPHAAVRLVRPLQSGAHPVHHGRAREHRQHQGARGRGRRHQSPGRLTAMRVIFAGGGTGGHLYPGLAIARALVRERPGVQPFFVGAERGIEREVLPKAEFPYLLLDLHPLHRRSPWKNWRTVVSAVAVWRRIRALVKEERPALVVGTGGYASGLMLEYARRRKIPIVQQVGDSFPGLTARRYSRDCAEIYLTFPEAARFLRARDPRVIVDTGAPIDPPNVERPSRAQAREHWGFPPTGGHVLLIYGGSQGAPISHWPAPAR
;
A
#
# COMPACT_ATOMS: atom_id res chain seq x y z
N MET A 1 -28.31 -70.93 -78.44
CA MET A 1 -28.00 -71.92 -77.38
C MET A 1 -27.55 -71.13 -76.16
N THR A 2 -28.51 -70.69 -75.34
CA THR A 2 -29.01 -71.37 -74.11
C THR A 2 -27.99 -71.26 -72.98
N GLU A 3 -28.16 -70.31 -72.04
CA GLU A 3 -28.83 -70.48 -70.72
C GLU A 3 -27.92 -71.24 -69.72
N HIS A 4 -27.78 -70.93 -68.43
CA HIS A 4 -28.52 -70.10 -67.47
C HIS A 4 -27.60 -69.88 -66.23
N ALA A 5 -27.63 -68.69 -65.63
CA ALA A 5 -28.09 -68.42 -64.25
C ALA A 5 -27.12 -68.69 -63.09
N GLY A 6 -26.92 -67.65 -62.26
CA GLY A 6 -26.17 -67.68 -61.02
C GLY A 6 -26.17 -66.32 -60.33
N PHE A 7 -27.35 -65.95 -59.82
CA PHE A 7 -27.67 -64.75 -59.07
C PHE A 7 -26.93 -64.72 -57.72
N ASP A 8 -26.20 -63.65 -57.40
CA ASP A 8 -26.07 -63.23 -56.01
C ASP A 8 -25.94 -61.70 -55.92
N ALA A 9 -27.06 -61.08 -55.60
CA ALA A 9 -27.17 -59.67 -55.30
C ALA A 9 -26.83 -59.45 -53.82
N ARG A 10 -25.70 -58.81 -53.53
CA ARG A 10 -25.52 -58.02 -52.31
C ARG A 10 -24.94 -56.67 -52.69
N GLY A 11 -25.84 -55.69 -52.70
CA GLY A 11 -25.49 -54.31 -52.90
C GLY A 11 -24.58 -53.81 -51.78
N ASP A 12 -23.50 -53.14 -52.16
CA ASP A 12 -22.83 -52.18 -51.32
C ASP A 12 -22.93 -50.80 -51.99
N ALA A 13 -24.17 -50.31 -52.03
CA ALA A 13 -24.45 -48.89 -52.21
C ALA A 13 -24.36 -48.23 -50.82
N GLY A 14 -23.12 -47.99 -50.37
CA GLY A 14 -22.78 -47.56 -49.01
C GLY A 14 -22.31 -46.10 -48.91
N VAL A 15 -23.21 -45.16 -49.23
CA VAL A 15 -23.30 -43.80 -48.63
C VAL A 15 -22.12 -42.84 -48.84
N GLY A 16 -22.16 -42.12 -49.96
CA GLY A 16 -21.68 -40.74 -50.00
C GLY A 16 -22.39 -39.92 -48.91
N SER A 17 -21.64 -39.45 -47.91
CA SER A 17 -22.15 -38.58 -46.85
C SER A 17 -22.97 -37.43 -47.46
N ARG A 18 -24.26 -37.33 -47.11
CA ARG A 18 -25.14 -36.26 -47.62
C ARG A 18 -24.48 -34.90 -47.34
N PRO A 19 -24.64 -33.88 -48.21
CA PRO A 19 -24.07 -32.54 -47.98
C PRO A 19 -24.39 -31.96 -46.59
N VAL A 20 -25.56 -32.35 -46.05
CA VAL A 20 -26.03 -32.00 -44.70
C VAL A 20 -25.17 -32.62 -43.58
N ASP A 21 -24.64 -33.83 -43.76
CA ASP A 21 -23.79 -34.50 -42.77
C ASP A 21 -22.35 -33.95 -42.77
N ARG A 22 -21.84 -33.48 -43.92
CA ARG A 22 -20.60 -32.68 -43.99
C ARG A 22 -20.78 -31.32 -43.33
N ALA A 23 -21.84 -30.59 -43.65
CA ALA A 23 -22.13 -29.30 -43.02
C ALA A 23 -22.31 -29.42 -41.49
N ARG A 24 -22.94 -30.51 -41.00
CA ARG A 24 -23.06 -30.79 -39.56
C ARG A 24 -21.74 -31.18 -38.90
N ARG A 25 -20.83 -31.88 -39.61
CA ARG A 25 -19.47 -32.17 -39.14
C ARG A 25 -18.59 -30.91 -39.10
N ASP A 26 -18.60 -30.10 -40.16
CA ASP A 26 -17.89 -28.81 -40.22
C ASP A 26 -18.34 -27.85 -39.12
N VAL A 27 -19.64 -27.83 -38.81
CA VAL A 27 -20.15 -27.07 -37.66
C VAL A 27 -19.61 -27.67 -36.36
N ARG A 28 -19.65 -28.99 -36.14
CA ARG A 28 -19.16 -29.62 -34.89
C ARG A 28 -17.65 -29.48 -34.66
N GLU A 29 -16.82 -29.49 -35.71
CA GLU A 29 -15.37 -29.29 -35.60
C GLU A 29 -15.02 -27.82 -35.32
N ARG A 30 -15.80 -26.86 -35.84
CA ARG A 30 -15.63 -25.42 -35.55
C ARG A 30 -15.70 -25.05 -34.06
N TRP A 31 -16.30 -25.89 -33.23
CA TRP A 31 -16.50 -25.64 -31.79
C TRP A 31 -15.49 -26.37 -30.90
N ARG A 32 -14.58 -27.18 -31.47
CA ARG A 32 -13.51 -27.77 -30.66
C ARG A 32 -12.46 -26.69 -30.44
N MET A 33 -12.49 -26.08 -29.25
CA MET A 33 -11.38 -25.26 -28.80
C MET A 33 -10.14 -26.15 -28.71
N GLU A 34 -9.17 -25.84 -29.56
CA GLU A 34 -7.84 -26.43 -29.48
C GLU A 34 -7.23 -26.18 -28.07
N PRO A 35 -6.31 -27.03 -27.61
CA PRO A 35 -5.68 -26.89 -26.29
C PRO A 35 -5.12 -25.49 -26.03
N GLU A 36 -4.58 -24.83 -27.05
CA GLU A 36 -4.03 -23.47 -26.99
C GLU A 36 -5.13 -22.43 -26.71
N ALA A 37 -6.28 -22.55 -27.39
CA ALA A 37 -7.42 -21.66 -27.15
C ALA A 37 -7.97 -21.83 -25.73
N LYS A 38 -8.06 -23.07 -25.24
CA LYS A 38 -8.46 -23.36 -23.85
C LYS A 38 -7.47 -22.77 -22.85
N ALA A 39 -6.17 -22.92 -23.10
CA ALA A 39 -5.12 -22.37 -22.24
C ALA A 39 -5.20 -20.84 -22.20
N LEU A 40 -5.39 -20.18 -23.34
CA LEU A 40 -5.54 -18.73 -23.41
C LEU A 40 -6.76 -18.25 -22.62
N VAL A 41 -7.93 -18.87 -22.81
CA VAL A 41 -9.15 -18.55 -22.05
C VAL A 41 -8.93 -18.73 -20.55
N PHE A 42 -8.30 -19.82 -20.14
CA PHE A 42 -7.99 -20.09 -18.73
C PHE A 42 -7.06 -19.04 -18.14
N ILE A 43 -5.97 -18.70 -18.83
CA ILE A 43 -5.01 -17.68 -18.38
C ILE A 43 -5.70 -16.32 -18.27
N THR A 44 -6.49 -15.93 -19.27
CA THR A 44 -7.26 -14.67 -19.25
C THR A 44 -8.23 -14.64 -18.07
N ALA A 45 -8.95 -15.74 -17.81
CA ALA A 45 -9.87 -15.85 -16.68
C ALA A 45 -9.12 -15.77 -15.32
N ALA A 46 -7.96 -16.41 -15.21
CA ALA A 46 -7.14 -16.38 -14.00
C ALA A 46 -6.60 -14.98 -13.71
N VAL A 47 -6.09 -14.28 -14.75
CA VAL A 47 -5.61 -12.90 -14.63
C VAL A 47 -6.76 -11.94 -14.28
N LEU A 48 -7.94 -12.12 -14.89
CA LEU A 48 -9.11 -11.32 -14.57
C LEU A 48 -9.55 -11.52 -13.11
N ALA A 49 -9.66 -12.77 -12.65
CA ALA A 49 -10.03 -13.09 -11.27
C ALA A 49 -9.02 -12.53 -10.26
N PHE A 50 -7.72 -12.68 -10.55
CA PHE A 50 -6.66 -12.10 -9.73
C PHE A 50 -6.74 -10.57 -9.70
N GLY A 51 -6.93 -9.93 -10.85
CA GLY A 51 -7.10 -8.48 -10.97
C GLY A 51 -8.29 -7.95 -10.18
N LEU A 52 -9.43 -8.65 -10.22
CA LEU A 52 -10.62 -8.31 -9.42
C LEU A 52 -10.36 -8.41 -7.92
N ALA A 53 -9.66 -9.45 -7.47
CA ALA A 53 -9.32 -9.62 -6.06
C ALA A 53 -8.39 -8.49 -5.56
N VAL A 54 -7.35 -8.18 -6.33
CA VAL A 54 -6.42 -7.08 -6.03
C VAL A 54 -7.13 -5.73 -6.06
N LEU A 55 -8.01 -5.50 -7.04
CA LEU A 55 -8.80 -4.27 -7.13
C LEU A 55 -9.64 -4.06 -5.88
N TYR A 56 -10.34 -5.10 -5.41
CA TYR A 56 -11.12 -5.02 -4.19
C TYR A 56 -10.26 -4.62 -3.00
N SER A 57 -9.10 -5.28 -2.82
CA SER A 57 -8.18 -4.96 -1.73
C SER A 57 -7.70 -3.51 -1.79
N ALA A 58 -7.20 -3.08 -2.95
CA ALA A 58 -6.59 -1.77 -3.14
C ALA A 58 -7.59 -0.61 -3.08
N SER A 59 -8.86 -0.86 -3.41
CA SER A 59 -9.89 0.19 -3.53
C SER A 59 -10.89 0.24 -2.38
N ALA A 60 -11.01 -0.81 -1.55
CA ALA A 60 -12.01 -0.90 -0.50
C ALA A 60 -11.95 0.28 0.48
N ILE A 61 -10.75 0.67 0.91
CA ILE A 61 -10.56 1.78 1.86
C ILE A 61 -10.84 3.12 1.17
N VAL A 62 -10.44 3.27 -0.09
CA VAL A 62 -10.73 4.51 -0.85
C VAL A 62 -12.23 4.69 -1.02
N ALA A 63 -12.96 3.62 -1.38
CA ALA A 63 -14.41 3.67 -1.52
C ALA A 63 -15.09 4.07 -0.20
N MET A 64 -14.63 3.51 0.93
CA MET A 64 -15.17 3.87 2.25
C MET A 64 -14.91 5.34 2.62
N ASN A 65 -13.74 5.89 2.26
CA ASN A 65 -13.43 7.30 2.49
C ASN A 65 -14.28 8.25 1.63
N GLU A 66 -14.76 7.78 0.49
CA GLU A 66 -15.68 8.51 -0.40
C GLU A 66 -17.17 8.28 -0.06
N ASN A 67 -17.48 7.71 1.10
CA ASN A 67 -18.84 7.31 1.53
C ASN A 67 -19.53 6.29 0.61
N HIS A 68 -18.76 5.53 -0.16
CA HIS A 68 -19.26 4.41 -0.94
C HIS A 68 -19.12 3.07 -0.19
N SER A 69 -19.86 2.05 -0.63
CA SER A 69 -19.65 0.68 -0.18
C SER A 69 -18.23 0.22 -0.52
N SER A 70 -17.59 -0.58 0.35
CA SER A 70 -16.25 -1.11 0.08
C SER A 70 -16.17 -1.94 -1.21
N ALA A 71 -17.30 -2.49 -1.67
CA ALA A 71 -17.40 -3.24 -2.91
C ALA A 71 -17.71 -2.38 -4.15
N TYR A 72 -17.81 -1.05 -4.03
CA TYR A 72 -18.28 -0.18 -5.10
C TYR A 72 -17.47 -0.32 -6.41
N PHE A 73 -16.15 -0.18 -6.34
CA PHE A 73 -15.29 -0.32 -7.52
C PHE A 73 -15.25 -1.76 -8.05
N LEU A 74 -15.34 -2.76 -7.16
CA LEU A 74 -15.43 -4.16 -7.55
C LEU A 74 -16.70 -4.42 -8.38
N ILE A 75 -17.86 -3.92 -7.93
CA ILE A 75 -19.14 -4.09 -8.64
C ILE A 75 -19.07 -3.45 -10.02
N ARG A 76 -18.57 -2.22 -10.13
CA ARG A 76 -18.41 -1.56 -11.44
C ARG A 76 -17.47 -2.31 -12.37
N GLN A 77 -16.39 -2.89 -11.84
CA GLN A 77 -15.48 -3.72 -12.63
C GLN A 77 -16.13 -5.04 -13.04
N LEU A 78 -16.97 -5.65 -12.20
CA LEU A 78 -17.74 -6.84 -12.53
C LEU A 78 -18.79 -6.58 -13.61
N GLU A 79 -19.45 -5.42 -13.60
CA GLU A 79 -20.36 -4.98 -14.67
C GLU A 79 -19.60 -4.86 -16.00
N GLY A 80 -18.45 -4.19 -16.00
CA GLY A 80 -17.57 -4.09 -17.17
C GLY A 80 -17.06 -5.46 -17.65
N ALA A 81 -16.67 -6.34 -16.72
CA ALA A 81 -16.24 -7.70 -17.03
C ALA A 81 -17.38 -8.54 -17.63
N ALA A 82 -18.61 -8.39 -17.15
CA ALA A 82 -19.77 -9.09 -17.71
C ALA A 82 -20.04 -8.66 -19.16
N VAL A 83 -19.99 -7.36 -19.45
CA VAL A 83 -20.10 -6.83 -20.82
C VAL A 83 -18.94 -7.34 -21.69
N GLY A 84 -17.71 -7.34 -21.17
CA GLY A 84 -16.53 -7.85 -21.86
C GLY A 84 -16.62 -9.35 -22.19
N VAL A 85 -17.09 -10.18 -21.25
CA VAL A 85 -17.31 -11.62 -21.46
C VAL A 85 -18.41 -11.87 -22.49
N ALA A 86 -19.49 -11.08 -22.47
CA ALA A 86 -20.53 -11.16 -23.49
C ALA A 86 -19.97 -10.80 -24.88
N ALA A 87 -19.22 -9.71 -25.00
CA ALA A 87 -18.56 -9.30 -26.24
C ALA A 87 -17.57 -10.36 -26.73
N PHE A 88 -16.77 -10.94 -25.84
CA PHE A 88 -15.88 -12.06 -26.13
C PHE A 88 -16.64 -13.27 -26.67
N ALA A 89 -17.74 -13.67 -26.02
CA ALA A 89 -18.53 -14.81 -26.46
C ALA A 89 -19.20 -14.59 -27.82
N ILE A 90 -19.59 -13.36 -28.15
CA ILE A 90 -20.10 -13.00 -29.47
C ILE A 90 -18.97 -13.06 -30.50
N ALA A 91 -17.83 -12.41 -30.22
CA ALA A 91 -16.68 -12.36 -31.13
C ALA A 91 -16.10 -13.76 -31.41
N ALA A 92 -16.02 -14.62 -30.39
CA ALA A 92 -15.57 -16.01 -30.52
C ALA A 92 -16.48 -16.87 -31.42
N LYS A 93 -17.74 -16.45 -31.61
CA LYS A 93 -18.69 -17.11 -32.51
C LYS A 93 -18.70 -16.51 -33.93
N MET A 94 -18.00 -15.40 -34.14
CA MET A 94 -17.94 -14.72 -35.43
C MET A 94 -16.78 -15.25 -36.26
N ASP A 95 -17.08 -15.59 -37.50
CA ASP A 95 -16.07 -15.95 -38.50
C ASP A 95 -15.12 -14.76 -38.76
N ALA A 96 -13.82 -15.03 -38.82
CA ALA A 96 -12.79 -14.07 -39.18
C ALA A 96 -13.13 -13.30 -40.45
N GLN A 97 -13.72 -13.97 -41.45
CA GLN A 97 -14.11 -13.35 -42.73
C GLN A 97 -15.19 -12.28 -42.59
N LYS A 98 -16.06 -12.37 -41.58
CA LYS A 98 -17.09 -11.34 -41.37
C LYS A 98 -16.47 -10.01 -40.96
N TRP A 99 -15.35 -10.04 -40.23
CA TRP A 99 -14.66 -8.83 -39.78
C TRP A 99 -14.14 -7.97 -40.93
N GLU A 100 -13.79 -8.57 -42.06
CA GLU A 100 -13.42 -7.83 -43.29
C GLU A 100 -14.54 -6.91 -43.76
N ARG A 101 -15.80 -7.37 -43.72
CA ARG A 101 -16.97 -6.55 -44.09
C ARG A 101 -17.26 -5.44 -43.07
N TRP A 102 -16.98 -5.71 -41.79
CA TRP A 102 -17.18 -4.75 -40.70
C TRP A 102 -16.05 -3.75 -40.52
N ALA A 103 -14.90 -3.95 -41.19
CA ALA A 103 -13.72 -3.09 -41.10
C ALA A 103 -14.03 -1.60 -41.33
N TRP A 104 -14.70 -1.27 -42.42
CA TRP A 104 -15.08 0.12 -42.75
C TRP A 104 -16.14 0.70 -41.81
N PRO A 105 -17.27 0.01 -41.54
CA PRO A 105 -18.24 0.46 -40.54
C PRO A 105 -17.61 0.73 -39.16
N LEU A 106 -16.71 -0.15 -38.71
CA LEU A 106 -16.00 -0.01 -37.45
C LEU A 106 -15.09 1.22 -37.45
N MET A 107 -14.34 1.43 -38.54
CA MET A 107 -13.49 2.60 -38.70
C MET A 107 -14.28 3.91 -38.69
N TRP A 108 -15.40 3.97 -39.41
CA TRP A 108 -16.29 5.14 -39.41
C TRP A 108 -16.91 5.39 -38.04
N LEU A 109 -17.31 4.34 -37.33
CA LEU A 109 -17.82 4.44 -35.97
C LEU A 109 -16.75 5.00 -35.02
N THR A 110 -15.51 4.54 -35.11
CA THR A 110 -14.39 5.11 -34.34
C THR A 110 -14.18 6.58 -34.63
N ILE A 111 -14.07 6.96 -35.90
CA ILE A 111 -13.86 8.37 -36.29
C ILE A 111 -15.02 9.23 -35.78
N ALA A 112 -16.26 8.80 -35.97
CA ALA A 112 -17.45 9.52 -35.53
C ALA A 112 -17.50 9.70 -34.01
N THR A 113 -17.14 8.66 -33.25
CA THR A 113 -17.17 8.71 -31.77
C THR A 113 -16.01 9.53 -31.19
N MET A 114 -14.83 9.56 -31.83
CA MET A 114 -13.74 10.47 -31.48
C MET A 114 -14.10 11.93 -31.78
N ILE A 115 -14.67 12.21 -32.96
CA ILE A 115 -15.19 13.55 -33.28
C ILE A 115 -16.26 13.98 -32.27
N ALA A 116 -17.14 13.05 -31.86
CA ALA A 116 -18.15 13.32 -30.84
C ALA A 116 -17.52 13.72 -29.49
N CYS A 117 -16.39 13.13 -29.08
CA CYS A 117 -15.67 13.54 -27.86
C CYS A 117 -15.21 15.01 -27.90
N LEU A 118 -14.83 15.50 -29.08
CA LEU A 118 -14.36 16.87 -29.26
C LEU A 118 -15.50 17.89 -29.22
N ILE A 119 -16.63 17.56 -29.85
CA ILE A 119 -17.75 18.48 -30.07
C ILE A 119 -18.77 18.49 -28.91
N LEU A 120 -19.03 17.32 -28.29
CA LEU A 120 -20.08 17.20 -27.29
C LEU A 120 -19.81 18.02 -26.02
N PRO A 121 -20.87 18.48 -25.32
CA PRO A 121 -20.75 19.25 -24.10
C PRO A 121 -20.13 18.42 -22.97
N ALA A 122 -19.55 19.10 -21.98
CA ALA A 122 -18.87 18.47 -20.85
C ALA A 122 -19.77 17.52 -20.01
N SER A 123 -21.09 17.66 -20.10
CA SER A 123 -22.06 16.74 -19.49
C SER A 123 -22.02 15.34 -20.07
N ILE A 124 -21.68 15.20 -21.36
CA ILE A 124 -21.60 13.92 -22.07
C ILE A 124 -20.14 13.51 -22.27
N ALA A 125 -19.27 14.48 -22.60
CA ALA A 125 -17.84 14.28 -22.82
C ALA A 125 -17.01 15.11 -21.81
N PRO A 126 -16.91 14.66 -20.55
CA PRO A 126 -16.21 15.40 -19.51
C PRO A 126 -14.70 15.46 -19.76
N ARG A 127 -14.05 16.53 -19.28
CA ARG A 127 -12.59 16.64 -19.25
C ARG A 127 -12.06 15.90 -18.03
N VAL A 128 -11.38 14.78 -18.26
CA VAL A 128 -10.77 13.96 -17.22
C VAL A 128 -9.26 14.10 -17.33
N HIS A 129 -8.61 14.62 -16.28
CA HIS A 129 -7.17 14.90 -16.27
C HIS A 129 -6.69 15.78 -17.44
N GLY A 130 -7.52 16.74 -17.88
CA GLY A 130 -7.20 17.64 -18.99
C GLY A 130 -7.49 17.08 -20.39
N SER A 131 -7.95 15.83 -20.51
CA SER A 131 -8.26 15.18 -21.79
C SER A 131 -9.78 14.98 -21.98
N LYS A 132 -10.27 15.23 -23.21
CA LYS A 132 -11.65 14.96 -23.65
C LYS A 132 -11.71 13.64 -24.43
N ARG A 133 -11.49 12.52 -23.73
CA ARG A 133 -11.39 11.19 -24.37
C ARG A 133 -12.44 10.18 -23.94
N PHE A 134 -13.35 10.58 -23.06
CA PHE A 134 -14.40 9.71 -22.53
C PHE A 134 -15.79 10.23 -22.91
N LEU A 135 -16.69 9.28 -23.19
CA LEU A 135 -18.11 9.51 -23.32
C LEU A 135 -18.85 8.89 -22.13
N PHE A 136 -19.95 9.52 -21.73
CA PHE A 136 -20.83 9.08 -20.63
C PHE A 136 -20.07 8.94 -19.30
N GLY A 137 -19.37 10.00 -18.89
CA GLY A 137 -18.53 9.99 -17.69
C GLY A 137 -17.14 9.44 -18.00
N THR A 138 -16.78 8.32 -17.38
CA THR A 138 -15.50 7.60 -17.59
C THR A 138 -15.70 6.20 -18.20
N SER A 139 -16.90 5.90 -18.68
CA SER A 139 -17.32 4.52 -18.97
C SER A 139 -16.91 4.03 -20.35
N LEU A 140 -16.92 4.92 -21.36
CA LEU A 140 -16.63 4.54 -22.74
C LEU A 140 -15.52 5.43 -23.33
N GLN A 141 -14.44 4.81 -23.76
CA GLN A 141 -13.31 5.47 -24.41
C GLN A 141 -13.29 5.08 -25.89
N PRO A 142 -13.68 5.98 -26.82
CA PRO A 142 -13.70 5.67 -28.26
C PRO A 142 -12.37 5.19 -28.82
N SER A 143 -11.25 5.62 -28.23
CA SER A 143 -9.93 5.17 -28.64
C SER A 143 -9.65 3.69 -28.37
N GLU A 144 -10.33 3.05 -27.42
CA GLU A 144 -10.25 1.59 -27.24
C GLU A 144 -10.89 0.85 -28.42
N LEU A 145 -12.06 1.32 -28.87
CA LEU A 145 -12.70 0.81 -30.09
C LEU A 145 -11.80 1.03 -31.31
N GLY A 146 -11.13 2.17 -31.36
CA GLY A 146 -10.22 2.51 -32.45
C GLY A 146 -9.02 1.59 -32.58
N LYS A 147 -8.44 1.08 -31.48
CA LYS A 147 -7.33 0.10 -31.56
C LYS A 147 -7.79 -1.16 -32.30
N PHE A 148 -8.97 -1.66 -31.95
CA PHE A 148 -9.55 -2.81 -32.60
C PHE A 148 -9.94 -2.51 -34.06
N GLY A 149 -10.50 -1.32 -34.32
CA GLY A 149 -10.78 -0.82 -35.67
C GLY A 149 -9.55 -0.76 -36.56
N VAL A 150 -8.44 -0.23 -36.05
CA VAL A 150 -7.14 -0.18 -36.73
C VAL A 150 -6.66 -1.58 -37.07
N ILE A 151 -6.71 -2.53 -36.13
CA ILE A 151 -6.27 -3.91 -36.38
C ILE A 151 -7.07 -4.53 -37.52
N VAL A 152 -8.40 -4.49 -37.44
CA VAL A 152 -9.28 -5.13 -38.44
C VAL A 152 -9.17 -4.43 -39.79
N TRP A 153 -9.16 -3.09 -39.81
CA TRP A 153 -9.14 -2.32 -41.05
C TRP A 153 -7.79 -2.36 -41.76
N VAL A 154 -6.68 -2.24 -41.03
CA VAL A 154 -5.34 -2.36 -41.62
C VAL A 154 -5.12 -3.78 -42.13
N ALA A 155 -5.53 -4.81 -41.38
CA ALA A 155 -5.42 -6.19 -41.84
C ALA A 155 -6.21 -6.43 -43.14
N MET A 156 -7.48 -6.02 -43.19
CA MET A 156 -8.31 -6.09 -44.39
C MET A 156 -7.65 -5.38 -45.58
N LEU A 157 -7.18 -4.15 -45.38
CA LEU A 157 -6.62 -3.37 -46.46
C LEU A 157 -5.26 -3.90 -46.93
N THR A 158 -4.50 -4.52 -46.02
CA THR A 158 -3.25 -5.22 -46.32
C THR A 158 -3.52 -6.41 -47.24
N VAL A 159 -4.50 -7.26 -46.89
CA VAL A 159 -4.92 -8.39 -47.74
C VAL A 159 -5.43 -7.90 -49.10
N LYS A 160 -6.28 -6.87 -49.13
CA LYS A 160 -6.84 -6.31 -50.36
C LYS A 160 -5.80 -5.69 -51.29
N LYS A 161 -4.73 -5.09 -50.76
CA LYS A 161 -3.69 -4.43 -51.56
C LYS A 161 -2.60 -5.38 -52.05
N GLY A 162 -2.33 -6.47 -51.34
CA GLY A 162 -1.34 -7.49 -51.73
C GLY A 162 0.00 -6.87 -52.14
N GLU A 163 0.50 -7.22 -53.33
CA GLU A 163 1.78 -6.72 -53.87
C GLU A 163 1.87 -5.18 -54.00
N GLN A 164 0.74 -4.47 -54.07
CA GLN A 164 0.76 -3.00 -54.16
C GLN A 164 1.32 -2.35 -52.89
N LEU A 165 1.32 -3.05 -51.75
CA LEU A 165 1.91 -2.61 -50.48
C LEU A 165 3.40 -2.30 -50.57
N ARG A 166 4.11 -2.87 -51.56
CA ARG A 166 5.52 -2.58 -51.80
C ARG A 166 5.75 -1.18 -52.39
N ARG A 167 4.69 -0.49 -52.86
CA ARG A 167 4.75 0.87 -53.42
C ARG A 167 4.22 1.88 -52.40
N LEU A 168 4.92 2.99 -52.21
CA LEU A 168 4.53 4.03 -51.26
C LEU A 168 3.14 4.62 -51.60
N THR A 169 2.96 5.14 -52.82
CA THR A 169 1.78 5.93 -53.19
C THR A 169 0.48 5.13 -53.30
N LYS A 170 0.53 3.96 -53.94
CA LYS A 170 -0.66 3.10 -54.12
C LYS A 170 -0.85 2.07 -53.00
N GLY A 171 0.22 1.74 -52.28
CA GLY A 171 0.20 0.76 -51.18
C GLY A 171 -0.03 1.41 -49.83
N VAL A 172 1.03 2.02 -49.30
CA VAL A 172 1.13 2.47 -47.89
C VAL A 172 0.41 3.81 -47.65
N LEU A 173 0.47 4.76 -48.59
CA LEU A 173 -0.07 6.11 -48.42
C LEU A 173 -1.57 6.16 -48.07
N PRO A 174 -2.48 5.38 -48.69
CA PRO A 174 -3.89 5.37 -48.28
C PRO A 174 -4.11 4.89 -46.84
N ILE A 175 -3.25 4.00 -46.35
CA ILE A 175 -3.29 3.50 -44.97
C ILE A 175 -2.83 4.62 -44.03
N LEU A 176 -1.71 5.27 -44.37
CA LEU A 176 -1.18 6.40 -43.62
C LEU A 176 -2.15 7.57 -43.53
N LEU A 177 -2.93 7.85 -44.57
CA LEU A 177 -3.91 8.94 -44.53
C LEU A 177 -5.02 8.68 -43.51
N VAL A 178 -5.59 7.48 -43.51
CA VAL A 178 -6.68 7.14 -42.58
C VAL A 178 -6.17 7.06 -41.14
N ILE A 179 -5.01 6.44 -40.92
CA ILE A 179 -4.39 6.39 -39.58
C ILE A 179 -3.95 7.79 -39.13
N GLY A 180 -3.42 8.61 -40.04
CA GLY A 180 -3.06 9.99 -39.76
C GLY A 180 -4.26 10.83 -39.33
N VAL A 181 -5.45 10.61 -39.90
CA VAL A 181 -6.68 11.25 -39.41
C VAL A 181 -7.00 10.84 -37.98
N LEU A 182 -6.89 9.55 -37.64
CA LEU A 182 -7.08 9.08 -36.26
C LEU A 182 -6.04 9.67 -35.30
N ASP A 183 -4.78 9.75 -35.72
CA ASP A 183 -3.69 10.29 -34.91
C ASP A 183 -3.88 11.79 -34.66
N VAL A 184 -4.35 12.54 -35.66
CA VAL A 184 -4.72 13.95 -35.49
C VAL A 184 -5.90 14.10 -34.53
N LEU A 185 -6.95 13.27 -34.65
CA LEU A 185 -8.08 13.30 -33.71
C LEU A 185 -7.62 12.98 -32.27
N ALA A 186 -6.78 11.97 -32.09
CA ALA A 186 -6.22 11.62 -30.78
C ALA A 186 -5.35 12.76 -30.20
N ALA A 187 -4.56 13.44 -31.04
CA ALA A 187 -3.79 14.60 -30.62
C ALA A 187 -4.68 15.79 -30.21
N LEU A 188 -5.83 15.97 -30.86
CA LEU A 188 -6.84 16.96 -30.47
C LEU A 188 -7.59 16.60 -29.18
N GLU A 189 -7.61 15.32 -28.79
CA GLU A 189 -8.13 14.80 -27.51
C GLU A 189 -7.11 14.89 -26.35
N PRO A 190 -6.07 15.72 -26.49
CA PRO A 190 -4.74 15.55 -25.85
C PRO A 190 -4.30 14.14 -25.42
N ASP A 191 -4.47 13.11 -26.26
CA ASP A 191 -4.04 11.74 -25.96
C ASP A 191 -3.04 11.21 -27.00
N LEU A 192 -1.77 11.61 -26.88
CA LEU A 192 -0.73 11.19 -27.82
C LEU A 192 -0.32 9.72 -27.67
N SER A 193 -0.58 9.10 -26.52
CA SER A 193 -0.27 7.68 -26.31
C SER A 193 -1.12 6.79 -27.23
N VAL A 194 -2.39 7.17 -27.43
CA VAL A 194 -3.28 6.50 -28.38
C VAL A 194 -2.80 6.66 -29.82
N ALA A 195 -2.43 7.87 -30.23
CA ALA A 195 -1.91 8.13 -31.58
C ALA A 195 -0.68 7.24 -31.88
N MET A 196 0.30 7.25 -30.97
CA MET A 196 1.49 6.40 -31.08
C MET A 196 1.13 4.90 -31.16
N LEU A 197 0.12 4.46 -30.41
CA LEU A 197 -0.33 3.07 -30.42
C LEU A 197 -1.00 2.70 -31.74
N TYR A 198 -1.81 3.57 -32.35
CA TYR A 198 -2.38 3.32 -33.68
C TYR A 198 -1.31 3.22 -34.75
N THR A 199 -0.34 4.14 -34.75
CA THR A 199 0.79 4.09 -35.67
C THR A 199 1.59 2.79 -35.48
N LEU A 200 1.82 2.37 -34.23
CA LEU A 200 2.53 1.12 -33.90
C LEU A 200 1.76 -0.12 -34.37
N LEU A 201 0.45 -0.20 -34.09
CA LEU A 201 -0.41 -1.30 -34.53
C LEU A 201 -0.43 -1.41 -36.05
N MET A 202 -0.61 -0.29 -36.74
CA MET A 202 -0.50 -0.23 -38.20
C MET A 202 0.87 -0.73 -38.66
N ALA A 203 1.96 -0.25 -38.07
CA ALA A 203 3.31 -0.63 -38.46
C ALA A 203 3.56 -2.14 -38.31
N VAL A 204 3.15 -2.74 -37.18
CA VAL A 204 3.29 -4.19 -36.95
C VAL A 204 2.54 -5.00 -38.02
N ILE A 205 1.31 -4.60 -38.35
CA ILE A 205 0.49 -5.32 -39.35
C ILE A 205 1.08 -5.13 -40.76
N LEU A 206 1.52 -3.93 -41.12
CA LEU A 206 2.18 -3.66 -42.40
C LEU A 206 3.50 -4.41 -42.54
N TYR A 207 4.25 -4.55 -41.45
CA TYR A 207 5.49 -5.32 -41.43
C TYR A 207 5.21 -6.80 -41.70
N ALA A 208 4.22 -7.37 -41.01
CA ALA A 208 3.72 -8.72 -41.28
C ALA A 208 3.18 -8.88 -42.71
N GLY A 209 2.61 -7.80 -43.27
CA GLY A 209 2.13 -7.73 -44.66
C GLY A 209 3.22 -7.58 -45.73
N GLY A 210 4.50 -7.55 -45.37
CA GLY A 210 5.62 -7.52 -46.32
C GLY A 210 5.93 -6.13 -46.89
N VAL A 211 5.56 -5.05 -46.21
CA VAL A 211 5.97 -3.68 -46.59
C VAL A 211 7.49 -3.51 -46.46
N ARG A 212 8.10 -2.81 -47.42
CA ARG A 212 9.55 -2.54 -47.42
C ARG A 212 9.98 -1.72 -46.20
N ILE A 213 11.12 -2.09 -45.60
CA ILE A 213 11.65 -1.45 -44.39
C ILE A 213 11.89 0.07 -44.54
N GLY A 214 12.22 0.53 -45.76
CA GLY A 214 12.43 1.96 -46.04
C GLY A 214 11.21 2.84 -45.77
N HIS A 215 9.98 2.32 -45.92
CA HIS A 215 8.77 3.08 -45.58
C HIS A 215 8.62 3.29 -44.07
N PHE A 216 9.12 2.35 -43.25
CA PHE A 216 9.12 2.49 -41.79
C PHE A 216 10.12 3.54 -41.32
N VAL A 217 11.27 3.66 -42.01
CA VAL A 217 12.23 4.74 -41.75
C VAL A 217 11.60 6.10 -42.05
N ALA A 218 10.93 6.24 -43.20
CA ALA A 218 10.22 7.47 -43.55
C ALA A 218 9.10 7.81 -42.55
N LEU A 219 8.32 6.80 -42.12
CA LEU A 219 7.31 6.97 -41.08
C LEU A 219 7.93 7.40 -39.75
N GLY A 220 9.05 6.81 -39.33
CA GLY A 220 9.78 7.20 -38.14
C GLY A 220 10.20 8.67 -38.16
N ILE A 221 10.67 9.17 -39.31
CA ILE A 221 10.99 10.59 -39.49
C ILE A 221 9.74 11.46 -39.30
N ILE A 222 8.60 11.10 -39.90
CA ILE A 222 7.33 11.84 -39.78
C ILE A 222 6.79 11.85 -38.34
N VAL A 223 7.03 10.77 -37.57
CA VAL A 223 6.58 10.66 -36.16
C VAL A 223 7.51 11.42 -35.21
N THR A 224 8.76 11.73 -35.61
CA THR A 224 9.75 12.43 -34.77
C THR A 224 9.23 13.75 -34.17
N PRO A 225 8.56 14.65 -34.91
CA PRO A 225 7.99 15.87 -34.32
C PRO A 225 6.93 15.61 -33.25
N LEU A 226 6.09 14.57 -33.40
CA LEU A 226 5.12 14.15 -32.38
C LEU A 226 5.83 13.64 -31.12
N LEU A 227 6.89 12.86 -31.29
CA LEU A 227 7.73 12.41 -30.16
C LEU A 227 8.43 13.59 -29.48
N TRP A 228 8.80 14.61 -30.26
CA TRP A 228 9.43 15.82 -29.74
C TRP A 228 8.49 16.66 -28.89
N THR A 229 7.21 16.78 -29.25
CA THR A 229 6.23 17.47 -28.40
C THR A 229 6.04 16.75 -27.05
N GLU A 230 6.12 15.41 -27.03
CA GLU A 230 6.14 14.64 -25.79
C GLU A 230 7.49 14.64 -25.09
N ALA A 231 8.58 15.07 -25.74
CA ALA A 231 9.90 15.14 -25.11
C ALA A 231 9.91 16.15 -23.94
N GLN A 232 8.99 17.11 -23.93
CA GLN A 232 8.74 17.97 -22.76
C GLN A 232 8.23 17.12 -21.56
N LYS A 233 7.37 16.12 -21.80
CA LYS A 233 7.02 15.11 -20.78
C LYS A 233 8.16 14.14 -20.51
N LEU A 234 9.08 13.95 -21.45
CA LEU A 234 10.32 13.20 -21.20
C LEU A 234 11.18 13.90 -20.16
N GLN A 235 11.18 15.25 -20.03
CA GLN A 235 11.80 15.90 -18.87
C GLN A 235 11.13 15.49 -17.56
N TYR A 236 9.79 15.40 -17.52
CA TYR A 236 9.07 14.89 -16.35
C TYR A 236 9.34 13.40 -16.07
N ALA A 237 9.42 12.57 -17.11
CA ALA A 237 9.77 11.16 -17.00
C ALA A 237 11.22 10.98 -16.55
N LEU A 238 12.16 11.75 -17.12
CA LEU A 238 13.56 11.82 -16.72
C LEU A 238 13.68 12.34 -15.29
N LEU A 239 12.87 13.32 -14.88
CA LEU A 239 12.76 13.76 -13.48
C LEU A 239 12.34 12.60 -12.59
N ARG A 240 11.31 11.80 -12.94
CA ARG A 240 10.97 10.59 -12.17
C ARG A 240 12.09 9.54 -12.18
N LEU A 241 12.81 9.40 -13.28
CA LEU A 241 13.89 8.43 -13.44
C LEU A 241 15.12 8.83 -12.63
N THR A 242 15.51 10.11 -12.65
CA THR A 242 16.56 10.66 -11.80
C THR A 242 16.13 10.69 -10.34
N SER A 243 14.85 11.00 -10.04
CA SER A 243 14.26 10.86 -8.70
C SER A 243 14.25 9.42 -8.20
N PHE A 244 14.22 8.43 -9.09
CA PHE A 244 14.33 7.02 -8.70
C PHE A 244 15.75 6.70 -8.22
N PHE A 245 16.78 7.21 -8.92
CA PHE A 245 18.18 7.00 -8.56
C PHE A 245 18.65 7.90 -7.40
N ASP A 246 18.13 9.13 -7.32
CA ASP A 246 18.38 10.09 -6.25
C ASP A 246 17.05 10.71 -5.74
N PRO A 247 16.34 10.00 -4.85
CA PRO A 247 15.06 10.47 -4.31
C PRO A 247 15.17 11.73 -3.44
N GLY A 248 16.39 12.16 -3.09
CA GLY A 248 16.63 13.28 -2.16
C GLY A 248 16.62 14.65 -2.82
N SER A 249 16.87 14.75 -4.12
CA SER A 249 17.01 16.02 -4.85
C SER A 249 15.74 16.48 -5.58
N ALA A 250 14.72 15.62 -5.67
CA ALA A 250 13.51 15.90 -6.44
C ALA A 250 12.37 16.52 -5.61
N PRO A 251 11.51 17.37 -6.22
CA PRO A 251 10.39 18.00 -5.55
C PRO A 251 9.51 17.01 -4.77
N ALA A 252 9.16 17.35 -3.53
CA ALA A 252 8.48 16.46 -2.60
C ALA A 252 7.18 15.85 -3.16
N THR A 253 6.46 16.57 -4.03
CA THR A 253 5.19 16.12 -4.64
C THR A 253 5.36 14.97 -5.63
N VAL A 254 6.42 14.98 -6.44
CA VAL A 254 6.72 13.90 -7.41
C VAL A 254 7.40 12.72 -6.71
N SER A 255 8.30 13.03 -5.78
CA SER A 255 9.03 12.03 -4.99
C SER A 255 8.11 11.23 -4.08
N TYR A 256 7.05 11.82 -3.52
CA TYR A 256 6.20 11.14 -2.56
C TYR A 256 5.50 9.90 -3.14
N GLN A 257 4.82 10.04 -4.28
CA GLN A 257 4.11 8.92 -4.93
C GLN A 257 5.08 7.79 -5.29
N LEU A 258 6.24 8.13 -5.84
CA LEU A 258 7.30 7.17 -6.19
C LEU A 258 7.92 6.53 -4.95
N GLN A 259 8.16 7.30 -3.89
CA GLN A 259 8.73 6.75 -2.65
C GLN A 259 7.74 5.80 -1.98
N GLN A 260 6.45 6.14 -1.92
CA GLN A 260 5.43 5.27 -1.32
C GLN A 260 5.19 4.00 -2.14
N SER A 261 5.23 4.09 -3.48
CA SER A 261 5.14 2.90 -4.34
C SER A 261 6.31 1.93 -4.10
N LEU A 262 7.53 2.46 -3.98
CA LEU A 262 8.72 1.68 -3.61
C LEU A 262 8.66 1.18 -2.15
N VAL A 263 7.99 1.91 -1.26
CA VAL A 263 7.73 1.43 0.11
C VAL A 263 6.78 0.25 0.10
N ALA A 264 5.71 0.28 -0.70
CA ALA A 264 4.77 -0.83 -0.87
C ALA A 264 5.50 -2.09 -1.36
N VAL A 265 6.25 -1.97 -2.46
CA VAL A 265 7.00 -3.12 -3.01
C VAL A 265 8.04 -3.62 -1.99
N GLY A 266 8.73 -2.70 -1.30
CA GLY A 266 9.72 -3.05 -0.29
C GLY A 266 9.15 -3.67 0.99
N SER A 267 7.91 -3.35 1.38
CA SER A 267 7.27 -3.91 2.58
C SER A 267 6.84 -5.35 2.36
N GLY A 268 6.45 -5.73 1.14
CA GLY A 268 6.05 -7.09 0.78
C GLY A 268 7.17 -8.14 0.79
N ARG A 269 8.44 -7.75 0.67
CA ARG A 269 9.57 -8.70 0.67
C ARG A 269 9.37 -9.83 -0.37
N LEU A 270 9.90 -11.03 -0.12
CA LEU A 270 9.76 -12.17 -1.03
C LEU A 270 8.36 -12.79 -1.05
N PHE A 271 7.56 -12.66 0.02
CA PHE A 271 6.35 -13.47 0.24
C PHE A 271 5.07 -12.66 0.48
N GLY A 272 5.16 -11.34 0.47
CA GLY A 272 4.05 -10.45 0.76
C GLY A 272 3.79 -10.26 2.25
N VAL A 273 2.99 -9.25 2.58
CA VAL A 273 2.45 -9.03 3.92
C VAL A 273 1.15 -9.81 4.18
N GLY A 274 0.49 -10.30 3.12
CA GLY A 274 -0.83 -10.93 3.16
C GLY A 274 -1.87 -10.12 2.38
N PHE A 275 -2.85 -10.83 1.79
CA PHE A 275 -3.93 -10.20 1.04
C PHE A 275 -4.80 -9.33 1.96
N GLY A 276 -5.05 -8.07 1.59
CA GLY A 276 -5.80 -7.13 2.43
C GLY A 276 -5.01 -6.50 3.58
N GLU A 277 -3.78 -6.97 3.84
CA GLU A 277 -2.92 -6.48 4.92
C GLU A 277 -1.93 -5.39 4.46
N GLY A 278 -2.05 -4.97 3.19
CA GLY A 278 -1.27 -3.87 2.61
C GLY A 278 -1.52 -2.57 3.36
N ARG A 279 -0.46 -1.83 3.68
CA ARG A 279 -0.59 -0.58 4.47
C ARG A 279 -0.68 0.64 3.58
N GLN A 280 -0.17 0.57 2.36
CA GLN A 280 -0.09 1.74 1.48
C GLN A 280 -1.46 2.18 0.95
N GLN A 281 -2.41 1.24 0.88
CA GLN A 281 -3.82 1.46 0.55
C GLN A 281 -4.62 2.29 1.58
N TYR A 282 -4.11 2.52 2.81
CA TYR A 282 -4.75 3.38 3.81
C TYR A 282 -4.55 4.89 3.57
N GLY A 283 -4.35 5.31 2.32
CA GLY A 283 -4.17 6.71 1.94
C GLY A 283 -2.71 7.20 1.91
N PHE A 284 -1.74 6.31 2.10
CA PHE A 284 -0.33 6.67 1.93
C PHE A 284 0.06 6.75 0.45
N LEU A 285 -0.45 5.85 -0.38
CA LEU A 285 -0.20 5.82 -1.82
C LEU A 285 -1.42 6.38 -2.58
N PRO A 286 -1.27 7.50 -3.31
CA PRO A 286 -2.33 8.01 -4.18
C PRO A 286 -2.62 7.04 -5.33
N PHE A 287 -3.89 6.92 -5.73
CA PHE A 287 -4.34 6.05 -6.82
C PHE A 287 -3.83 4.60 -6.75
N PRO A 288 -3.95 3.91 -5.59
CA PRO A 288 -3.36 2.58 -5.39
C PRO A 288 -4.06 1.49 -6.22
N TYR A 289 -5.30 1.74 -6.66
CA TYR A 289 -6.12 0.81 -7.44
C TYR A 289 -6.04 1.01 -8.96
N SER A 290 -5.38 2.07 -9.45
CA SER A 290 -5.13 2.30 -10.87
C SER A 290 -3.63 2.26 -11.18
N ASP A 291 -2.96 3.41 -11.17
CA ASP A 291 -1.60 3.60 -11.68
C ASP A 291 -0.55 2.85 -10.85
N PHE A 292 -0.87 2.57 -9.58
CA PHE A 292 0.03 1.89 -8.64
C PHE A 292 -0.48 0.52 -8.17
N ILE A 293 -1.40 -0.12 -8.90
CA ILE A 293 -1.92 -1.45 -8.53
C ILE A 293 -0.81 -2.50 -8.40
N ALA A 294 0.23 -2.41 -9.25
CA ALA A 294 1.41 -3.28 -9.16
C ALA A 294 2.19 -3.11 -7.86
N SER A 295 2.18 -1.91 -7.27
CA SER A 295 2.84 -1.65 -5.99
C SER A 295 2.08 -2.31 -4.84
N ASN A 296 0.74 -2.31 -4.90
CA ASN A 296 -0.09 -3.02 -3.94
C ASN A 296 0.08 -4.55 -4.07
N ILE A 297 0.16 -5.06 -5.30
CA ILE A 297 0.50 -6.48 -5.55
C ILE A 297 1.86 -6.82 -4.92
N GLY A 298 2.87 -5.98 -5.14
CA GLY A 298 4.19 -6.14 -4.55
C GLY A 298 4.18 -6.15 -3.02
N GLU A 299 3.34 -5.33 -2.39
CA GLU A 299 3.16 -5.31 -0.93
C GLU A 299 2.47 -6.58 -0.42
N GLU A 300 1.32 -6.94 -0.98
CA GLU A 300 0.46 -8.01 -0.45
C GLU A 300 0.95 -9.41 -0.80
N TRP A 301 1.49 -9.60 -2.00
CA TRP A 301 1.90 -10.90 -2.55
C TRP A 301 3.42 -11.10 -2.54
N GLY A 302 4.20 -10.02 -2.48
CA GLY A 302 5.66 -10.06 -2.53
C GLY A 302 6.21 -10.52 -3.87
N PHE A 303 7.53 -10.70 -3.95
CA PHE A 303 8.21 -11.06 -5.20
C PHE A 303 7.81 -12.42 -5.79
N LEU A 304 7.61 -13.44 -4.94
CA LEU A 304 7.29 -14.81 -5.38
C LEU A 304 5.79 -15.11 -5.43
N GLY A 305 4.93 -14.21 -4.95
CA GLY A 305 3.48 -14.43 -4.90
C GLY A 305 3.02 -15.54 -3.95
N ARG A 306 3.90 -16.11 -3.13
CA ARG A 306 3.52 -17.18 -2.21
C ARG A 306 2.95 -16.58 -0.94
N HIS A 307 1.62 -16.53 -0.85
CA HIS A 307 0.89 -16.12 0.34
C HIS A 307 1.36 -16.95 1.55
N ARG A 308 2.16 -16.34 2.43
CA ARG A 308 2.44 -16.94 3.73
C ARG A 308 1.20 -16.69 4.57
N ALA A 309 0.29 -17.65 4.61
CA ALA A 309 -0.79 -17.65 5.58
C ALA A 309 -0.17 -17.64 6.98
N HIS A 310 0.09 -16.45 7.53
CA HIS A 310 0.45 -16.34 8.93
C HIS A 310 -0.81 -16.67 9.71
N GLY A 311 -0.68 -17.73 10.51
CA GLY A 311 -1.77 -18.47 11.12
C GLY A 311 -2.79 -17.56 11.78
N ALA A 312 -4.04 -17.99 11.61
CA ALA A 312 -5.12 -17.67 12.52
C ALA A 312 -4.58 -17.63 13.97
N PRO A 313 -4.85 -16.57 14.74
CA PRO A 313 -4.58 -16.63 16.17
C PRO A 313 -5.34 -17.85 16.71
N ALA A 314 -4.60 -18.71 17.41
CA ALA A 314 -5.16 -19.87 18.07
C ALA A 314 -6.45 -19.47 18.79
N ARG A 315 -7.55 -20.16 18.46
CA ARG A 315 -8.81 -20.09 19.18
C ARG A 315 -8.52 -20.48 20.63
N GLY A 316 -8.24 -19.48 21.46
CA GLY A 316 -8.34 -19.55 22.90
C GLY A 316 -9.82 -19.52 23.26
N SER A 317 -10.29 -20.64 23.78
CA SER A 317 -11.63 -20.90 24.28
C SER A 317 -12.14 -19.83 25.26
N GLY A 318 -13.40 -19.40 25.05
CA GLY A 318 -14.35 -19.14 26.13
C GLY A 318 -14.24 -17.79 26.84
N GLY A 319 -14.90 -16.77 26.30
CA GLY A 319 -15.23 -15.54 27.02
C GLY A 319 -16.24 -14.71 26.22
N ARG A 320 -17.53 -14.93 26.46
CA ARG A 320 -18.60 -14.06 25.96
C ARG A 320 -18.37 -12.64 26.49
N ALA A 321 -17.83 -11.75 25.66
CA ALA A 321 -17.92 -10.31 25.88
C ALA A 321 -19.05 -9.78 25.00
N ALA A 322 -20.10 -9.30 25.67
CA ALA A 322 -21.28 -8.71 25.05
C ALA A 322 -20.88 -7.58 24.08
N ALA A 323 -21.51 -7.59 22.91
CA ALA A 323 -21.45 -6.50 21.96
C ALA A 323 -22.05 -5.24 22.60
N HIS A 324 -21.20 -4.30 22.99
CA HIS A 324 -21.61 -2.93 23.23
C HIS A 324 -21.27 -2.11 22.00
N ASP A 325 -22.34 -1.69 21.34
CA ASP A 325 -22.42 -0.57 20.41
C ASP A 325 -21.63 0.63 20.95
N ARG A 326 -20.55 1.04 20.27
CA ARG A 326 -19.90 2.33 20.51
C ARG A 326 -19.48 2.97 19.20
N PRO A 327 -19.80 4.25 18.97
CA PRO A 327 -19.43 4.97 17.78
C PRO A 327 -17.92 5.28 17.77
N HIS A 328 -17.42 5.39 16.53
CA HIS A 328 -16.14 5.92 16.05
C HIS A 328 -15.20 6.57 17.08
N ALA A 329 -13.97 6.05 17.11
CA ALA A 329 -12.71 6.74 17.48
C ALA A 329 -12.86 7.98 18.38
N ALA A 330 -13.35 7.80 19.60
CA ALA A 330 -13.42 8.88 20.58
C ALA A 330 -12.12 8.94 21.39
N VAL A 331 -11.52 10.13 21.39
CA VAL A 331 -10.49 10.61 22.31
C VAL A 331 -10.71 10.02 23.71
N ARG A 332 -9.74 9.24 24.23
CA ARG A 332 -9.75 8.83 25.63
C ARG A 332 -9.63 10.09 26.49
N LEU A 333 -10.69 10.39 27.24
CA LEU A 333 -10.66 11.40 28.28
C LEU A 333 -9.49 11.12 29.23
N VAL A 334 -8.69 12.15 29.49
CA VAL A 334 -7.60 12.14 30.48
C VAL A 334 -8.18 11.66 31.81
N ARG A 335 -7.81 10.46 32.22
CA ARG A 335 -8.14 9.95 33.56
C ARG A 335 -6.97 10.24 34.48
N PRO A 336 -7.19 10.89 35.65
CA PRO A 336 -6.19 10.91 36.69
C PRO A 336 -5.99 9.48 37.19
N LEU A 337 -4.78 8.96 37.08
CA LEU A 337 -4.37 7.74 37.77
C LEU A 337 -4.24 8.11 39.26
N GLN A 338 -5.27 7.79 40.05
CA GLN A 338 -5.14 7.81 41.51
C GLN A 338 -4.29 6.61 41.93
N SER A 339 -3.35 6.80 42.86
CA SER A 339 -2.51 5.76 43.46
C SER A 339 -3.33 4.84 44.36
N GLY A 340 -4.21 4.04 43.75
CA GLY A 340 -4.93 2.96 44.42
C GLY A 340 -4.05 1.73 44.56
N ALA A 341 -3.79 1.31 45.79
CA ALA A 341 -3.18 0.03 46.10
C ALA A 341 -3.89 -1.10 45.33
N HIS A 342 -3.17 -1.77 44.42
CA HIS A 342 -3.66 -3.02 43.84
C HIS A 342 -3.79 -4.05 44.98
N PRO A 343 -4.96 -4.67 45.18
CA PRO A 343 -5.08 -5.77 46.13
C PRO A 343 -4.24 -6.92 45.59
N VAL A 344 -3.16 -7.24 46.31
CA VAL A 344 -2.44 -8.50 46.16
C VAL A 344 -3.43 -9.60 46.51
N HIS A 345 -3.99 -10.26 45.50
CA HIS A 345 -4.78 -11.47 45.72
C HIS A 345 -3.87 -12.52 46.36
N HIS A 346 -4.08 -12.78 47.64
CA HIS A 346 -3.53 -13.93 48.36
C HIS A 346 -4.04 -15.22 47.70
N GLY A 347 -3.27 -15.73 46.74
CA GLY A 347 -3.37 -17.12 46.30
C GLY A 347 -2.90 -18.01 47.43
N ARG A 348 -3.84 -18.80 47.98
CA ARG A 348 -3.64 -19.83 49.00
C ARG A 348 -2.35 -20.61 48.76
N ALA A 349 -1.39 -20.44 49.67
CA ALA A 349 -0.26 -21.33 49.80
C ALA A 349 -0.77 -22.71 50.23
N ARG A 350 -0.50 -23.73 49.41
CA ARG A 350 -0.64 -25.13 49.81
C ARG A 350 0.35 -25.40 50.93
N GLU A 351 -0.17 -25.80 52.08
CA GLU A 351 0.59 -26.39 53.16
C GLU A 351 1.33 -27.63 52.65
N HIS A 352 2.65 -27.62 52.75
CA HIS A 352 3.42 -28.85 52.90
C HIS A 352 4.28 -28.72 54.15
N ARG A 353 3.98 -29.60 55.10
CA ARG A 353 4.63 -29.76 56.39
C ARG A 353 6.13 -30.09 56.25
N GLN A 354 6.88 -29.50 57.17
CA GLN A 354 7.97 -30.09 57.97
C GLN A 354 9.14 -30.77 57.23
N HIS A 355 10.31 -30.16 57.35
CA HIS A 355 11.40 -30.80 58.09
C HIS A 355 12.30 -29.73 58.74
N GLN A 356 12.53 -29.93 60.03
CA GLN A 356 13.38 -29.13 60.91
C GLN A 356 14.86 -29.35 60.59
N GLY A 357 15.66 -28.30 60.75
CA GLY A 357 17.11 -28.35 60.64
C GLY A 357 17.72 -27.03 61.07
N ALA A 358 17.88 -26.87 62.38
CA ALA A 358 18.47 -25.71 63.02
C ALA A 358 19.95 -25.52 62.64
N ARG A 359 20.37 -24.26 62.44
CA ARG A 359 21.67 -23.71 62.88
C ARG A 359 21.67 -22.20 62.67
N GLY A 360 21.69 -21.46 63.77
CA GLY A 360 21.65 -20.01 63.80
C GLY A 360 22.96 -19.35 63.38
N ARG A 361 22.87 -18.09 62.97
CA ARG A 361 23.92 -17.06 63.10
C ARG A 361 23.32 -15.66 62.89
N GLY A 362 23.40 -14.84 63.93
CA GLY A 362 23.55 -13.38 63.86
C GLY A 362 22.32 -12.54 63.49
N ARG A 363 21.51 -12.16 64.48
CA ARG A 363 20.69 -10.95 64.41
C ARG A 363 21.61 -9.73 64.41
N ARG A 364 21.73 -9.04 63.27
CA ARG A 364 22.21 -7.64 63.25
C ARG A 364 20.99 -6.73 63.37
N HIS A 365 20.97 -5.92 64.43
CA HIS A 365 20.15 -4.72 64.52
C HIS A 365 20.38 -3.88 63.26
N GLN A 366 19.34 -3.67 62.46
CA GLN A 366 19.32 -2.64 61.43
C GLN A 366 18.70 -1.38 62.05
N SER A 367 19.52 -0.35 62.18
CA SER A 367 19.09 1.02 62.47
C SER A 367 18.16 1.53 61.36
N PRO A 368 17.27 2.52 61.63
CA PRO A 368 16.37 3.08 60.61
C PRO A 368 17.19 3.70 59.47
N GLY A 369 17.03 3.15 58.27
CA GLY A 369 17.87 3.46 57.12
C GLY A 369 17.67 4.88 56.58
N ARG A 370 18.79 5.53 56.24
CA ARG A 370 18.81 6.57 55.20
C ARG A 370 18.14 5.99 53.95
N LEU A 371 17.07 6.62 53.46
CA LEU A 371 16.48 6.31 52.16
C LEU A 371 17.57 6.51 51.10
N THR A 372 18.16 5.41 50.62
CA THR A 372 19.10 5.43 49.51
C THR A 372 18.36 5.90 48.26
N ALA A 373 18.81 7.01 47.67
CA ALA A 373 18.22 7.55 46.44
C ALA A 373 18.16 6.47 45.35
N MET A 374 16.98 6.26 44.76
CA MET A 374 16.74 5.25 43.74
C MET A 374 16.95 5.86 42.36
N ARG A 375 17.98 5.38 41.64
CA ARG A 375 18.31 5.89 40.31
C ARG A 375 17.56 5.11 39.23
N VAL A 376 16.93 5.84 38.31
CA VAL A 376 16.11 5.27 37.23
C VAL A 376 16.57 5.86 35.91
N ILE A 377 16.96 4.99 34.97
CA ILE A 377 17.38 5.43 33.63
C ILE A 377 16.17 5.40 32.69
N PHE A 378 15.90 6.52 32.04
CA PHE A 378 14.95 6.64 30.94
C PHE A 378 15.69 6.56 29.61
N ALA A 379 15.32 5.61 28.77
CA ALA A 379 15.93 5.41 27.47
C ALA A 379 14.83 5.44 26.40
N GLY A 380 14.95 6.37 25.46
CA GLY A 380 14.01 6.49 24.34
C GLY A 380 14.17 7.81 23.61
N GLY A 381 13.67 7.86 22.38
CA GLY A 381 13.98 8.98 21.50
C GLY A 381 13.78 8.70 20.01
N GLY A 382 14.22 9.63 19.15
CA GLY A 382 14.01 9.68 17.71
C GLY A 382 12.79 10.50 17.31
N THR A 383 11.81 10.67 18.19
CA THR A 383 10.61 11.50 18.00
C THR A 383 10.12 12.06 19.34
N GLY A 384 9.33 13.14 19.30
CA GLY A 384 8.71 13.71 20.50
C GLY A 384 7.76 12.71 21.19
N GLY A 385 7.10 11.85 20.41
CA GLY A 385 6.18 10.82 20.93
C GLY A 385 6.83 9.75 21.81
N HIS A 386 8.16 9.60 21.79
CA HIS A 386 8.88 8.73 22.73
C HIS A 386 9.54 9.51 23.87
N LEU A 387 9.95 10.76 23.63
CA LEU A 387 10.66 11.56 24.62
C LEU A 387 9.73 12.20 25.65
N TYR A 388 8.67 12.88 25.21
CA TYR A 388 7.78 13.63 26.11
C TYR A 388 7.04 12.73 27.11
N PRO A 389 6.52 11.54 26.74
CA PRO A 389 5.97 10.62 27.72
C PRO A 389 6.99 10.19 28.80
N GLY A 390 8.27 10.03 28.41
CA GLY A 390 9.34 9.74 29.37
C GLY A 390 9.55 10.85 30.38
N LEU A 391 9.57 12.11 29.92
CA LEU A 391 9.65 13.28 30.80
C LEU A 391 8.44 13.38 31.73
N ALA A 392 7.23 13.16 31.21
CA ALA A 392 6.01 13.17 32.02
C ALA A 392 6.04 12.09 33.12
N ILE A 393 6.47 10.87 32.79
CA ILE A 393 6.63 9.78 33.77
C ILE A 393 7.71 10.15 34.81
N ALA A 394 8.87 10.68 34.38
CA ALA A 394 9.94 11.07 35.29
C ALA A 394 9.49 12.15 36.29
N ARG A 395 8.79 13.19 35.82
CA ARG A 395 8.20 14.24 36.68
C ARG A 395 7.21 13.65 37.68
N ALA A 396 6.30 12.80 37.21
CA ALA A 396 5.32 12.15 38.08
C ALA A 396 6.00 11.28 39.16
N LEU A 397 7.03 10.51 38.79
CA LEU A 397 7.79 9.69 39.74
C LEU A 397 8.50 10.51 40.82
N VAL A 398 9.10 11.64 40.45
CA VAL A 398 9.76 12.53 41.43
C VAL A 398 8.73 13.18 42.37
N ARG A 399 7.56 13.57 41.86
CA ARG A 399 6.46 14.11 42.69
C ARG A 399 5.92 13.08 43.69
N GLU A 400 5.70 11.85 43.24
CA GLU A 400 5.19 10.74 44.08
C GLU A 400 6.25 10.18 45.04
N ARG A 401 7.51 10.16 44.62
CA ARG A 401 8.64 9.62 45.39
C ARG A 401 9.88 10.53 45.26
N PRO A 402 10.05 11.52 46.17
CA PRO A 402 11.17 12.46 46.12
C PRO A 402 12.56 11.82 46.18
N GLY A 403 12.68 10.56 46.61
CA GLY A 403 13.92 9.80 46.62
C GLY A 403 14.34 9.22 45.26
N VAL A 404 13.54 9.38 44.20
CA VAL A 404 13.86 8.91 42.84
C VAL A 404 14.72 9.95 42.11
N GLN A 405 15.78 9.49 41.45
CA GLN A 405 16.68 10.30 40.62
C GLN A 405 16.61 9.82 39.16
N PRO A 406 15.84 10.49 38.29
CA PRO A 406 15.78 10.17 36.87
C PRO A 406 17.06 10.56 36.14
N PHE A 407 17.50 9.73 35.20
CA PHE A 407 18.60 10.02 34.29
C PHE A 407 18.21 9.64 32.86
N PHE A 408 18.40 10.51 31.88
CA PHE A 408 17.97 10.29 30.50
C PHE A 408 19.11 9.82 29.59
N VAL A 409 18.82 8.86 28.72
CA VAL A 409 19.71 8.41 27.65
C VAL A 409 19.02 8.64 26.31
N GLY A 410 19.59 9.52 25.50
CA GLY A 410 19.06 9.93 24.20
C GLY A 410 20.08 9.80 23.08
N ALA A 411 19.63 10.02 21.84
CA ALA A 411 20.53 10.07 20.70
C ALA A 411 21.07 11.50 20.49
N GLU A 412 22.33 11.63 20.03
CA GLU A 412 22.91 12.92 19.57
C GLU A 412 22.18 13.51 18.35
N ARG A 413 21.26 12.73 17.75
CA ARG A 413 20.44 13.08 16.59
C ARG A 413 18.95 12.93 16.93
N GLY A 414 18.15 13.93 16.56
CA GLY A 414 16.72 13.96 16.83
C GLY A 414 16.34 15.03 17.84
N ILE A 415 15.07 15.03 18.23
CA ILE A 415 14.49 16.02 19.14
C ILE A 415 15.16 16.00 20.53
N GLU A 416 15.77 14.88 20.91
CA GLU A 416 16.47 14.72 22.18
C GLU A 416 17.61 15.72 22.37
N ARG A 417 18.35 16.03 21.30
CA ARG A 417 19.44 17.01 21.34
C ARG A 417 18.94 18.41 21.68
N GLU A 418 17.70 18.73 21.32
CA GLU A 418 17.12 20.05 21.55
C GLU A 418 16.35 20.14 22.87
N VAL A 419 15.71 19.03 23.27
CA VAL A 419 14.80 18.99 24.42
C VAL A 419 15.52 18.57 25.70
N LEU A 420 16.41 17.57 25.68
CA LEU A 420 17.09 17.09 26.91
C LEU A 420 17.99 18.15 27.57
N PRO A 421 18.76 18.97 26.83
CA PRO A 421 19.55 20.05 27.45
C PRO A 421 18.72 21.13 28.13
N LYS A 422 17.43 21.26 27.76
CA LYS A 422 16.48 22.21 28.35
C LYS A 422 15.61 21.56 29.43
N ALA A 423 15.70 20.25 29.59
CA ALA A 423 14.95 19.51 30.60
C ALA A 423 15.65 19.57 31.96
N GLU A 424 14.89 19.35 33.03
CA GLU A 424 15.36 19.44 34.41
C GLU A 424 16.18 18.22 34.90
N PHE A 425 16.36 17.20 34.05
CA PHE A 425 16.99 15.92 34.44
C PHE A 425 18.38 15.75 33.82
N PRO A 426 19.33 15.10 34.53
CA PRO A 426 20.63 14.76 33.96
C PRO A 426 20.46 13.81 32.77
N TYR A 427 21.34 13.95 31.78
CA TYR A 427 21.24 13.19 30.54
C TYR A 427 22.60 12.80 29.94
N LEU A 428 22.58 11.77 29.10
CA LEU A 428 23.69 11.36 28.24
C LEU A 428 23.19 11.21 26.80
N LEU A 429 23.79 11.97 25.89
CA LEU A 429 23.59 11.78 24.46
C LEU A 429 24.61 10.78 23.92
N LEU A 430 24.14 9.83 23.12
CA LEU A 430 24.93 8.79 22.50
C LEU A 430 24.82 8.88 20.98
N ASP A 431 25.90 8.59 20.27
CA ASP A 431 25.92 8.51 18.80
C ASP A 431 25.18 7.25 18.30
N LEU A 432 23.86 7.29 18.45
CA LEU A 432 22.92 6.26 18.07
C LEU A 432 22.39 6.54 16.67
N HIS A 433 22.20 5.49 15.87
CA HIS A 433 21.70 5.62 14.51
C HIS A 433 20.49 4.71 14.29
N PRO A 434 19.48 5.17 13.53
CA PRO A 434 18.41 4.30 13.08
C PRO A 434 18.97 3.23 12.14
N LEU A 435 18.43 2.02 12.24
CA LEU A 435 18.82 0.91 11.36
C LEU A 435 18.22 1.12 9.96
N HIS A 436 19.08 1.34 8.97
CA HIS A 436 18.71 1.51 7.58
C HIS A 436 18.50 0.14 6.94
N ARG A 437 17.24 -0.27 6.81
CA ARG A 437 16.89 -1.60 6.26
C ARG A 437 17.12 -1.72 4.75
N ARG A 438 17.02 -0.60 4.02
CA ARG A 438 17.17 -0.55 2.55
C ARG A 438 18.60 -0.39 2.05
N SER A 439 19.49 0.05 2.94
CA SER A 439 20.91 0.20 2.63
C SER A 439 21.72 -0.41 3.77
N PRO A 440 21.78 -1.75 3.87
CA PRO A 440 22.45 -2.43 4.98
C PRO A 440 23.91 -1.99 5.14
N TRP A 441 24.58 -1.65 4.04
CA TRP A 441 25.92 -1.09 4.04
C TRP A 441 26.02 0.21 4.86
N LYS A 442 25.00 1.08 4.86
CA LYS A 442 24.98 2.30 5.68
C LYS A 442 24.96 2.01 7.19
N ASN A 443 24.62 0.79 7.61
CA ASN A 443 24.64 0.38 9.02
C ASN A 443 26.05 0.06 9.53
N TRP A 444 27.09 0.09 8.69
CA TRP A 444 28.48 -0.11 9.15
C TRP A 444 28.86 0.91 10.23
N ARG A 445 28.42 2.17 10.07
CA ARG A 445 28.63 3.23 11.07
C ARG A 445 27.95 2.90 12.39
N THR A 446 26.75 2.29 12.35
CA THR A 446 26.04 1.83 13.54
C THR A 446 26.80 0.70 14.26
N VAL A 447 27.47 -0.19 13.52
CA VAL A 447 28.29 -1.26 14.10
C VAL A 447 29.55 -0.69 14.74
N VAL A 448 30.22 0.25 14.08
CA VAL A 448 31.42 0.92 14.60
C VAL A 448 31.10 1.78 15.83
N SER A 449 30.02 2.58 15.77
CA SER A 449 29.58 3.40 16.90
C SER A 449 29.05 2.54 18.05
N ALA A 450 28.46 1.36 17.79
CA ALA A 450 27.93 0.49 18.83
C ALA A 450 28.96 0.08 19.89
N VAL A 451 30.23 -0.14 19.52
CA VAL A 451 31.28 -0.48 20.50
C VAL A 451 31.57 0.69 21.44
N ALA A 452 31.71 1.90 20.88
CA ALA A 452 31.93 3.11 21.66
C ALA A 452 30.72 3.44 22.56
N VAL A 453 29.51 3.35 22.01
CA VAL A 453 28.25 3.51 22.74
C VAL A 453 28.13 2.48 23.86
N TRP A 454 28.49 1.22 23.62
CA TRP A 454 28.45 0.17 24.64
C TRP A 454 29.40 0.44 25.81
N ARG A 455 30.59 0.98 25.53
CA ARG A 455 31.54 1.40 26.59
C ARG A 455 30.97 2.57 27.41
N ARG A 456 30.35 3.55 26.77
CA ARG A 456 29.69 4.67 27.46
C ARG A 456 28.51 4.21 28.32
N ILE A 457 27.63 3.34 27.80
CA ILE A 457 26.55 2.72 28.58
C ILE A 457 27.11 1.96 29.78
N ARG A 458 28.20 1.21 29.60
CA ARG A 458 28.85 0.49 30.71
C ARG A 458 29.36 1.44 31.80
N ALA A 459 29.99 2.55 31.41
CA ALA A 459 30.45 3.57 32.35
C ALA A 459 29.27 4.20 33.10
N LEU A 460 28.24 4.63 32.37
CA LEU A 460 27.01 5.18 32.93
C LEU A 460 26.37 4.23 33.95
N VAL A 461 26.18 2.96 33.61
CA VAL A 461 25.56 1.99 34.54
C VAL A 461 26.44 1.72 35.76
N LYS A 462 27.76 1.80 35.63
CA LYS A 462 28.70 1.62 36.76
C LYS A 462 28.63 2.80 37.74
N GLU A 463 28.49 4.01 37.20
CA GLU A 463 28.38 5.27 37.95
C GLU A 463 26.99 5.44 38.54
N GLU A 464 25.95 5.25 37.73
CA GLU A 464 24.55 5.45 38.11
C GLU A 464 23.94 4.29 38.87
N ARG A 465 24.46 3.07 38.73
CA ARG A 465 23.92 1.87 39.42
C ARG A 465 22.37 1.84 39.42
N PRO A 466 21.72 1.95 38.25
CA PRO A 466 20.28 2.11 38.17
C PRO A 466 19.55 0.90 38.74
N ALA A 467 18.49 1.17 39.51
CA ALA A 467 17.58 0.13 39.99
C ALA A 467 16.61 -0.34 38.89
N LEU A 468 16.35 0.52 37.89
CA LEU A 468 15.37 0.28 36.84
C LEU A 468 15.76 1.02 35.55
N VAL A 469 15.47 0.42 34.40
CA VAL A 469 15.54 1.06 33.09
C VAL A 469 14.14 1.13 32.47
N VAL A 470 13.69 2.34 32.12
CA VAL A 470 12.41 2.61 31.47
C VAL A 470 12.64 2.89 29.99
N GLY A 471 12.11 2.02 29.12
CA GLY A 471 12.14 2.17 27.68
C GLY A 471 10.89 2.85 27.14
N THR A 472 10.98 4.03 26.53
CA THR A 472 9.81 4.75 25.99
C THR A 472 9.60 4.58 24.48
N GLY A 473 10.41 3.71 23.85
CA GLY A 473 10.34 3.40 22.43
C GLY A 473 11.46 4.03 21.60
N GLY A 474 11.31 3.99 20.28
CA GLY A 474 12.31 4.50 19.33
C GLY A 474 13.56 3.63 19.14
N TYR A 475 14.43 4.05 18.23
CA TYR A 475 15.73 3.38 18.00
C TYR A 475 16.74 3.70 19.10
N ALA A 476 16.62 4.86 19.74
CA ALA A 476 17.53 5.35 20.78
C ALA A 476 17.53 4.47 22.04
N SER A 477 16.42 3.80 22.36
CA SER A 477 16.34 2.91 23.52
C SER A 477 17.02 1.55 23.32
N GLY A 478 17.28 1.14 22.06
CA GLY A 478 17.59 -0.25 21.73
C GLY A 478 18.85 -0.82 22.40
N LEU A 479 19.95 -0.06 22.43
CA LEU A 479 21.22 -0.52 23.02
C LEU A 479 21.20 -0.48 24.55
N MET A 480 20.50 0.48 25.15
CA MET A 480 20.35 0.58 26.60
C MET A 480 19.51 -0.58 27.14
N LEU A 481 18.41 -0.92 26.45
CA LEU A 481 17.58 -2.07 26.79
C LEU A 481 18.32 -3.41 26.62
N GLU A 482 19.13 -3.56 25.57
CA GLU A 482 19.99 -4.74 25.41
C GLU A 482 21.00 -4.87 26.54
N TYR A 483 21.61 -3.76 26.95
CA TYR A 483 22.57 -3.75 28.05
C TYR A 483 21.90 -4.14 29.38
N ALA A 484 20.74 -3.54 29.68
CA ALA A 484 19.93 -3.84 30.86
C ALA A 484 19.55 -5.33 30.90
N ARG A 485 19.10 -5.88 29.77
CA ARG A 485 18.76 -7.31 29.61
C ARG A 485 19.95 -8.22 29.93
N ARG A 486 21.15 -7.93 29.39
CA ARG A 486 22.36 -8.73 29.64
C ARG A 486 22.86 -8.64 31.09
N ARG A 487 22.59 -7.52 31.76
CA ARG A 487 22.98 -7.29 33.16
C ARG A 487 21.88 -7.62 34.17
N LYS A 488 20.72 -8.12 33.71
CA LYS A 488 19.55 -8.44 34.54
C LYS A 488 19.05 -7.24 35.36
N ILE A 489 19.19 -6.04 34.80
CA ILE A 489 18.58 -4.84 35.36
C ILE A 489 17.09 -4.86 34.96
N PRO A 490 16.15 -4.65 35.88
CA PRO A 490 14.72 -4.61 35.55
C PRO A 490 14.43 -3.63 34.41
N ILE A 491 13.55 -4.04 33.49
CA ILE A 491 13.14 -3.24 32.34
C ILE A 491 11.64 -3.00 32.43
N VAL A 492 11.21 -1.76 32.30
CA VAL A 492 9.81 -1.36 32.12
C VAL A 492 9.68 -0.65 30.78
N GLN A 493 8.58 -0.81 30.07
CA GLN A 493 8.35 -0.11 28.80
C GLN A 493 7.06 0.70 28.79
N GLN A 494 7.12 1.89 28.18
CA GLN A 494 5.96 2.66 27.74
C GLN A 494 5.86 2.56 26.22
N VAL A 495 4.74 2.03 25.72
CA VAL A 495 4.48 1.81 24.29
C VAL A 495 3.45 2.83 23.81
N GLY A 496 3.95 3.87 23.13
CA GLY A 496 3.15 4.98 22.62
C GLY A 496 2.29 4.66 21.41
N ASP A 497 2.72 3.72 20.56
CA ASP A 497 2.14 3.48 19.24
C ASP A 497 1.10 2.35 19.25
N SER A 498 0.03 2.50 18.47
CA SER A 498 -0.95 1.42 18.21
C SER A 498 -0.33 0.24 17.44
N PHE A 499 0.76 0.49 16.71
CA PHE A 499 1.60 -0.53 16.10
C PHE A 499 3.04 -0.38 16.62
N PRO A 500 3.44 -1.18 17.63
CA PRO A 500 4.73 -1.01 18.30
C PRO A 500 5.92 -1.22 17.35
N GLY A 501 6.91 -0.32 17.47
CA GLY A 501 8.19 -0.43 16.76
C GLY A 501 8.99 -1.69 17.10
N LEU A 502 10.04 -1.96 16.31
CA LEU A 502 10.87 -3.17 16.49
C LEU A 502 11.47 -3.27 17.88
N THR A 503 12.00 -2.17 18.42
CA THR A 503 12.62 -2.14 19.75
C THR A 503 11.62 -2.61 20.82
N ALA A 504 10.41 -2.06 20.80
CA ALA A 504 9.38 -2.41 21.76
C ALA A 504 9.00 -3.89 21.69
N ARG A 505 8.77 -4.39 20.47
CA ARG A 505 8.45 -5.80 20.22
C ARG A 505 9.59 -6.73 20.63
N ARG A 506 10.85 -6.37 20.33
CA ARG A 506 12.05 -7.18 20.60
C ARG A 506 12.29 -7.41 22.08
N TYR A 507 12.08 -6.39 22.91
CA TYR A 507 12.36 -6.44 24.34
C TYR A 507 11.11 -6.68 25.21
N SER A 508 9.92 -6.73 24.61
CA SER A 508 8.67 -7.02 25.35
C SER A 508 8.71 -8.31 26.18
N ARG A 509 9.49 -9.31 25.77
CA ARG A 509 9.63 -10.58 26.52
C ARG A 509 10.48 -10.46 27.79
N ASP A 510 11.29 -9.42 27.89
CA ASP A 510 12.25 -9.22 28.99
C ASP A 510 11.80 -8.10 29.94
N CYS A 511 10.63 -7.51 29.70
CA CYS A 511 10.04 -6.50 30.56
C CYS A 511 9.41 -7.10 31.81
N ALA A 512 9.60 -6.42 32.93
CA ALA A 512 8.85 -6.63 34.16
C ALA A 512 7.41 -6.13 34.01
N GLU A 513 7.23 -4.95 33.41
CA GLU A 513 5.93 -4.34 33.10
C GLU A 513 5.97 -3.59 31.77
N ILE A 514 4.82 -3.54 31.09
CA ILE A 514 4.61 -2.85 29.82
C ILE A 514 3.32 -2.04 29.89
N TYR A 515 3.44 -0.73 29.72
CA TYR A 515 2.33 0.20 29.72
C TYR A 515 1.97 0.63 28.30
N LEU A 516 0.69 0.53 27.95
CA LEU A 516 0.19 0.81 26.61
C LEU A 516 -0.58 2.13 26.57
N THR A 517 -0.34 2.90 25.51
CA THR A 517 -1.23 4.00 25.11
C THR A 517 -2.50 3.48 24.44
N PHE A 518 -2.36 2.46 23.60
CA PHE A 518 -3.42 1.87 22.78
C PHE A 518 -3.56 0.38 23.11
N PRO A 519 -4.72 -0.11 23.57
CA PRO A 519 -4.92 -1.52 23.91
C PRO A 519 -4.59 -2.48 22.76
N GLU A 520 -4.84 -2.05 21.53
CA GLU A 520 -4.61 -2.83 20.30
C GLU A 520 -3.14 -3.14 20.06
N ALA A 521 -2.22 -2.43 20.73
CA ALA A 521 -0.78 -2.69 20.65
C ALA A 521 -0.40 -4.05 21.26
N ALA A 522 -1.19 -4.56 22.23
CA ALA A 522 -0.91 -5.79 22.96
C ALA A 522 -0.71 -7.00 22.03
N ARG A 523 -1.46 -7.09 20.92
CA ARG A 523 -1.38 -8.21 19.96
C ARG A 523 -0.03 -8.35 19.26
N PHE A 524 0.80 -7.31 19.28
CA PHE A 524 2.11 -7.31 18.62
C PHE A 524 3.27 -7.61 19.58
N LEU A 525 3.01 -7.67 20.88
CA LEU A 525 3.99 -7.85 21.94
C LEU A 525 4.05 -9.33 22.37
N ARG A 526 5.23 -9.78 22.80
CA ARG A 526 5.49 -11.16 23.21
C ARG A 526 5.95 -11.20 24.67
N ALA A 527 5.14 -10.67 25.57
CA ALA A 527 5.39 -10.73 27.01
C ALA A 527 5.40 -12.19 27.51
N ARG A 528 6.20 -12.50 28.55
CA ARG A 528 6.22 -13.85 29.16
C ARG A 528 4.93 -14.16 29.90
N ASP A 529 4.38 -13.16 30.56
CA ASP A 529 3.09 -13.20 31.24
C ASP A 529 2.25 -12.04 30.67
N PRO A 530 1.08 -12.30 30.05
CA PRO A 530 0.20 -11.25 29.55
C PRO A 530 -0.24 -10.23 30.62
N ARG A 531 -0.24 -10.60 31.91
CA ARG A 531 -0.66 -9.72 33.02
C ARG A 531 0.28 -8.53 33.25
N VAL A 532 1.51 -8.60 32.72
CA VAL A 532 2.46 -7.48 32.80
C VAL A 532 2.14 -6.36 31.82
N ILE A 533 1.18 -6.59 30.91
CA ILE A 533 0.72 -5.60 29.95
C ILE A 533 -0.45 -4.84 30.58
N VAL A 534 -0.26 -3.56 30.84
CA VAL A 534 -1.23 -2.68 31.49
C VAL A 534 -1.60 -1.57 30.52
N ASP A 535 -2.90 -1.29 30.41
CA ASP A 535 -3.42 -0.23 29.59
C ASP A 535 -3.61 1.05 30.42
N THR A 536 -2.76 2.06 30.19
CA THR A 536 -2.73 3.31 30.96
C THR A 536 -3.08 4.55 30.13
N GLY A 537 -3.09 4.44 28.80
CA GLY A 537 -3.16 5.61 27.92
C GLY A 537 -1.82 6.34 27.79
N ALA A 538 -1.84 7.47 27.08
CA ALA A 538 -0.66 8.29 26.82
C ALA A 538 -0.32 9.12 28.07
N PRO A 539 0.91 9.01 28.61
CA PRO A 539 1.39 9.91 29.65
C PRO A 539 1.49 11.33 29.08
N ILE A 540 0.85 12.27 29.77
CA ILE A 540 0.93 13.70 29.49
C ILE A 540 1.29 14.43 30.77
N ASP A 541 1.98 15.57 30.65
CA ASP A 541 2.08 16.53 31.75
C ASP A 541 0.83 17.42 31.63
N PRO A 542 -0.16 17.30 32.53
CA PRO A 542 -1.38 18.08 32.41
C PRO A 542 -1.06 19.56 32.55
N PRO A 543 -1.58 20.44 31.68
CA PRO A 543 -1.41 21.87 31.86
C PRO A 543 -2.01 22.28 33.21
N ASN A 544 -1.29 23.11 33.96
CA ASN A 544 -1.70 23.57 35.28
C ASN A 544 -2.75 24.72 35.17
N VAL A 545 -3.76 24.50 34.34
CA VAL A 545 -4.78 25.49 34.00
C VAL A 545 -6.13 24.87 34.28
N GLU A 546 -6.91 25.54 35.13
CA GLU A 546 -8.31 25.20 35.33
C GLU A 546 -9.03 25.31 34.00
N ARG A 547 -9.72 24.25 33.57
CA ARG A 547 -10.34 24.24 32.25
C ARG A 547 -11.45 25.30 32.25
N PRO A 548 -11.38 26.32 31.37
CA PRO A 548 -12.41 27.35 31.31
C PRO A 548 -13.74 26.73 30.92
N SER A 549 -14.84 27.35 31.37
CA SER A 549 -16.17 26.97 30.91
C SER A 549 -16.28 27.16 29.39
N ARG A 550 -17.21 26.43 28.75
CA ARG A 550 -17.43 26.56 27.30
C ARG A 550 -17.74 28.01 26.89
N ALA A 551 -18.44 28.76 27.74
CA ALA A 551 -18.75 30.16 27.51
C ALA A 551 -17.48 31.03 27.57
N GLN A 552 -16.67 30.87 28.62
CA GLN A 552 -15.40 31.60 28.79
C GLN A 552 -14.41 31.31 27.65
N ALA A 553 -14.31 30.05 27.22
CA ALA A 553 -13.46 29.68 26.09
C ALA A 553 -13.94 30.32 24.78
N ARG A 554 -15.25 30.38 24.54
CA ARG A 554 -15.82 31.00 23.34
C ARG A 554 -15.61 32.51 23.34
N GLU A 555 -15.88 33.16 24.46
CA GLU A 555 -15.65 34.59 24.63
C GLU A 555 -14.18 34.95 24.42
N HIS A 556 -13.24 34.20 25.02
CA HIS A 556 -11.80 34.45 24.87
C HIS A 556 -11.31 34.41 23.41
N TRP A 557 -11.84 33.49 22.60
CA TRP A 557 -11.48 33.35 21.19
C TRP A 557 -12.43 34.11 20.23
N GLY A 558 -13.37 34.92 20.75
CA GLY A 558 -14.31 35.71 19.95
C GLY A 558 -15.36 34.89 19.19
N PHE A 559 -15.66 33.67 19.64
CA PHE A 559 -16.69 32.82 19.05
C PHE A 559 -18.09 33.17 19.57
N PRO A 560 -19.15 32.95 18.76
CA PRO A 560 -20.53 33.20 19.19
C PRO A 560 -20.87 32.44 20.48
N PRO A 561 -21.65 33.00 21.42
CA PRO A 561 -21.96 32.34 22.70
C PRO A 561 -22.81 31.07 22.52
N THR A 562 -23.68 31.05 21.51
CA THR A 562 -24.54 29.92 21.12
C THR A 562 -24.59 29.79 19.60
N GLY A 563 -24.69 28.56 19.10
CA GLY A 563 -24.66 28.28 17.65
C GLY A 563 -23.25 28.27 17.05
N GLY A 564 -23.09 27.60 15.90
CA GLY A 564 -21.84 27.46 15.16
C GLY A 564 -20.90 26.35 15.66
N HIS A 565 -20.30 25.62 14.72
CA HIS A 565 -19.26 24.64 14.99
C HIS A 565 -17.88 25.31 14.91
N VAL A 566 -17.00 25.00 15.87
CA VAL A 566 -15.60 25.44 15.86
C VAL A 566 -14.75 24.27 15.39
N LEU A 567 -14.04 24.46 14.28
CA LEU A 567 -13.11 23.47 13.74
C LEU A 567 -11.67 23.87 14.11
N LEU A 568 -11.00 23.05 14.92
CA LEU A 568 -9.58 23.20 15.20
C LEU A 568 -8.79 22.42 14.14
N ILE A 569 -8.01 23.14 13.31
CA ILE A 569 -7.07 22.54 12.36
C ILE A 569 -5.68 22.62 12.97
N TYR A 570 -5.10 21.46 13.31
CA TYR A 570 -3.77 21.37 13.92
C TYR A 570 -2.82 20.57 13.03
N GLY A 571 -1.80 21.23 12.50
CA GLY A 571 -0.81 20.62 11.59
C GLY A 571 0.47 20.14 12.28
N GLY A 572 0.62 20.33 13.59
CA GLY A 572 1.90 20.10 14.28
C GLY A 572 2.96 21.17 13.96
N SER A 573 4.15 21.06 14.58
CA SER A 573 5.21 22.08 14.49
C SER A 573 5.83 22.23 13.11
N GLN A 574 5.72 21.22 12.26
CA GLN A 574 6.19 21.24 10.86
C GLN A 574 5.09 21.65 9.87
N GLY A 575 3.87 21.89 10.37
CA GLY A 575 2.68 22.00 9.54
C GLY A 575 2.25 20.66 8.96
N ALA A 576 0.97 20.54 8.64
CA ALA A 576 0.46 19.48 7.80
C ALA A 576 0.25 20.11 6.42
N PRO A 577 1.28 20.10 5.54
CA PRO A 577 1.06 20.58 4.18
C PRO A 577 -0.08 19.74 3.61
N ILE A 578 -1.14 20.42 3.18
CA ILE A 578 -2.21 19.78 2.42
C ILE A 578 -1.54 19.35 1.12
N SER A 579 -1.04 18.11 1.07
CA SER A 579 -0.71 17.45 -0.19
C SER A 579 -1.99 17.51 -0.99
N HIS A 580 -2.06 18.41 -1.98
CA HIS A 580 -3.23 18.78 -2.75
C HIS A 580 -4.17 17.57 -2.92
N TRP A 581 -5.23 17.51 -2.10
CA TRP A 581 -6.45 16.91 -2.55
C TRP A 581 -6.87 17.80 -3.71
N PRO A 582 -6.97 17.32 -4.96
CA PRO A 582 -7.57 18.13 -5.99
C PRO A 582 -8.99 18.40 -5.51
N ALA A 583 -9.22 19.60 -4.99
CA ALA A 583 -10.57 20.11 -4.87
C ALA A 583 -11.16 19.94 -6.28
N PRO A 584 -12.31 19.28 -6.43
CA PRO A 584 -12.98 19.26 -7.72
C PRO A 584 -13.15 20.72 -8.12
N ALA A 585 -12.45 21.13 -9.17
CA ALA A 585 -12.65 22.44 -9.77
C ALA A 585 -14.13 22.50 -10.12
N ARG A 586 -14.85 23.42 -9.46
CA ARG A 586 -16.23 23.74 -9.82
C ARG A 586 -16.29 24.31 -11.22
#